data_AF-A0A8H7I9C6-F1
#
_entry.id   AF-A0A8H7I9C6-F1
#
_cell.length_a   1.000
_cell.length_b   1.000
_cell.length_c   1.000
_cell.angle_alpha   90.00
_cell.angle_beta   90.00
_cell.angle_gamma   90.00
#
_symmetry.space_group_name_H-M   'P 1'
#
loop_
_entity.id
_entity.type
_entity.pdbx_description
1 polymer ?
#
loop_
_entity_poly.entity_id
_entity_poly.type
_entity_poly.pdbx_seq_one_letter_code
_entity_poly.pdbx_strand_id
1 'polypeptide(L)'
;MVSSRRFSELFNDPPPRDQLRDRLAPSAEGGGGNDPPYDSDDGDLITLVEEGITHLEGMEEDLPTTQKTQETNHMLKQMQLELDFQSSSYTKKLSRWMTSINNIAEYSSYTRIQLGQQIPLRFTGRALRWFNALDKDYRRIITEDWPALRQAITIHFMNRTFLNRSKNEAMRIRFRDKDHSEETPEDYVIRKMEALTIVSDWTDSELIFEIMNGAPKSWTTHIDTSRIVTWEDFLDKIAWHEEDLLGKILLITLTYSVNYTRDAIYSQETRRKQAL
;
A
#
# COMPACT_ATOMS: atom_id res chain seq x y z
N MET A 1 -16.54 7.97 16.47
CA MET A 1 -15.10 8.06 16.83
C MET A 1 -14.46 6.75 16.43
N VAL A 2 -13.96 6.65 15.19
CA VAL A 2 -13.15 5.51 14.74
C VAL A 2 -11.71 6.02 14.83
N SER A 3 -11.00 5.64 15.89
CA SER A 3 -9.58 5.95 16.04
C SER A 3 -8.83 5.12 15.01
N SER A 4 -8.34 5.75 13.94
CA SER A 4 -7.36 5.15 13.03
C SER A 4 -6.18 4.69 13.87
N ARG A 5 -6.00 3.37 14.03
CA ARG A 5 -4.90 2.82 14.82
C ARG A 5 -3.61 2.97 14.02
N ARG A 6 -2.60 3.56 14.66
CA ARG A 6 -1.30 3.86 14.01
C ARG A 6 -0.56 2.55 13.69
N PHE A 7 0.10 2.53 12.53
CA PHE A 7 0.85 1.38 12.03
C PHE A 7 1.92 0.89 13.03
N SER A 8 2.50 1.78 13.84
CA SER A 8 3.46 1.48 14.90
C SER A 8 2.89 0.75 16.13
N GLU A 9 1.61 0.94 16.46
CA GLU A 9 0.97 0.28 17.62
C GLU A 9 0.74 -1.23 17.36
N LEU A 10 0.92 -1.69 16.12
CA LEU A 10 0.85 -3.08 15.70
C LEU A 10 2.18 -3.85 15.83
N PHE A 11 3.25 -3.23 16.35
CA PHE A 11 4.60 -3.84 16.42
C PHE A 11 5.20 -3.89 17.83
N ASN A 12 4.45 -3.53 18.87
CA ASN A 12 4.88 -3.70 20.26
C ASN A 12 4.52 -5.09 20.78
N ASP A 13 5.30 -6.09 20.37
CA ASP A 13 5.87 -7.14 21.23
C ASP A 13 6.88 -7.99 20.42
N PRO A 14 8.18 -8.06 20.81
CA PRO A 14 9.21 -8.72 20.02
C PRO A 14 9.43 -10.19 20.41
N PRO A 15 10.11 -10.97 19.55
CA PRO A 15 11.53 -11.19 19.83
C PRO A 15 12.45 -10.63 18.73
N PRO A 16 13.75 -10.48 19.02
CA PRO A 16 14.67 -9.68 18.23
C PRO A 16 14.88 -10.26 16.83
N ARG A 17 14.90 -9.33 15.87
CA ARG A 17 15.23 -9.46 14.44
C ARG A 17 16.45 -10.35 14.12
N ASP A 18 17.31 -10.58 15.10
CA ASP A 18 18.55 -11.36 14.98
C ASP A 18 18.32 -12.88 15.02
N GLN A 19 17.26 -13.37 15.67
CA GLN A 19 16.99 -14.82 15.78
C GLN A 19 16.50 -15.47 14.48
N LEU A 20 15.93 -14.68 13.56
CA LEU A 20 15.41 -15.17 12.27
C LEU A 20 16.46 -15.12 11.16
N ARG A 21 17.54 -14.36 11.33
CA ARG A 21 18.58 -14.21 10.32
C ARG A 21 19.48 -15.44 10.24
N ASP A 22 19.73 -16.09 11.37
CA ASP A 22 20.55 -17.30 11.45
C ASP A 22 19.84 -18.55 10.91
N ARG A 23 18.51 -18.55 10.85
CA ARG A 23 17.72 -19.64 10.24
C ARG A 23 17.63 -19.59 8.71
N LEU A 24 18.07 -18.48 8.11
CA LEU A 24 18.04 -18.24 6.66
C LEU A 24 19.42 -18.39 6.00
N ALA A 25 20.45 -18.78 6.75
CA ALA A 25 21.75 -19.12 6.18
C ALA A 25 21.68 -20.51 5.51
N PRO A 26 22.18 -20.68 4.27
CA PRO A 26 22.30 -22.00 3.66
C PRO A 26 23.24 -22.85 4.51
N SER A 27 22.75 -23.98 5.03
CA SER A 27 23.60 -24.99 5.63
C SER A 27 24.59 -25.50 4.58
N ALA A 28 25.88 -25.38 4.89
CA ALA A 28 26.98 -25.80 4.04
C ALA A 28 26.84 -27.27 3.63
N GLU A 29 27.12 -27.52 2.35
CA GLU A 29 27.23 -28.83 1.73
C GLU A 29 28.16 -29.75 2.52
N GLY A 30 27.70 -30.98 2.76
CA GLY A 30 28.48 -32.04 3.42
C GLY A 30 27.78 -33.37 3.22
N GLY A 31 28.28 -34.18 2.29
CA GLY A 31 27.62 -35.34 1.71
C GLY A 31 27.61 -36.61 2.56
N GLY A 32 27.00 -37.65 1.98
CA GLY A 32 27.03 -39.01 2.53
C GLY A 32 25.75 -39.75 2.20
N GLY A 33 25.72 -40.39 1.03
CA GLY A 33 24.58 -41.17 0.58
C GLY A 33 24.35 -42.43 1.42
N ASN A 34 23.13 -42.96 1.29
CA ASN A 34 22.80 -44.38 1.29
C ASN A 34 21.33 -44.49 0.88
N ASP A 35 21.08 -44.90 -0.37
CA ASP A 35 19.83 -45.56 -0.75
C ASP A 35 19.80 -46.96 -0.09
N PRO A 36 18.62 -47.53 0.20
CA PRO A 36 18.03 -48.49 -0.76
C PRO A 36 16.47 -48.52 -0.70
N PRO A 37 15.79 -49.50 -1.31
CA PRO A 37 15.32 -49.48 -2.70
C PRO A 37 13.78 -49.49 -2.82
N TYR A 38 13.30 -49.14 -4.03
CA TYR A 38 12.05 -49.52 -4.71
C TYR A 38 10.84 -49.99 -3.89
N ASP A 39 9.70 -49.29 -4.06
CA ASP A 39 8.57 -49.88 -4.78
C ASP A 39 7.69 -48.79 -5.40
N SER A 40 7.28 -49.06 -6.64
CA SER A 40 6.44 -48.23 -7.50
C SER A 40 4.99 -48.23 -7.05
N ASP A 41 4.34 -47.06 -6.99
CA ASP A 41 2.92 -46.95 -7.36
C ASP A 41 2.61 -45.54 -7.87
N ASP A 42 2.32 -45.45 -9.16
CA ASP A 42 1.80 -44.27 -9.85
C ASP A 42 0.27 -44.25 -9.67
N GLY A 43 -0.30 -43.20 -9.08
CA GLY A 43 -1.75 -43.02 -9.11
C GLY A 43 -2.31 -41.96 -8.18
N ASP A 44 -2.80 -40.88 -8.78
CA ASP A 44 -3.85 -39.98 -8.27
C ASP A 44 -3.58 -39.10 -7.03
N LEU A 45 -2.93 -37.99 -7.37
CA LEU A 45 -3.18 -36.65 -6.84
C LEU A 45 -4.70 -36.30 -6.90
N ILE A 46 -5.44 -36.54 -5.81
CA ILE A 46 -6.63 -35.82 -5.28
C ILE A 46 -7.23 -36.75 -4.22
N THR A 47 -7.04 -36.46 -2.93
CA THR A 47 -7.88 -36.87 -1.77
C THR A 47 -7.14 -36.62 -0.44
N LEU A 48 -6.97 -35.37 -0.04
CA LEU A 48 -6.63 -35.03 1.36
C LEU A 48 -7.34 -33.74 1.78
N VAL A 49 -8.66 -33.72 1.62
CA VAL A 49 -9.54 -32.79 2.32
C VAL A 49 -10.65 -33.64 2.91
N GLU A 50 -10.43 -34.23 4.09
CA GLU A 50 -11.52 -34.56 5.03
C GLU A 50 -11.08 -35.10 6.40
N GLU A 51 -9.82 -35.49 6.62
CA GLU A 51 -9.42 -36.04 7.93
C GLU A 51 -8.46 -35.10 8.67
N GLY A 52 -9.05 -34.15 9.40
CA GLY A 52 -8.30 -33.24 10.28
C GLY A 52 -9.15 -32.35 11.18
N ILE A 53 -10.44 -32.66 11.36
CA ILE A 53 -11.33 -31.93 12.26
C ILE A 53 -12.03 -32.93 13.16
N THR A 54 -11.37 -33.38 14.23
CA THR A 54 -12.04 -33.90 15.44
C THR A 54 -11.02 -34.02 16.58
N HIS A 55 -10.66 -32.91 17.24
CA HIS A 55 -10.53 -32.88 18.71
C HIS A 55 -10.20 -31.46 19.21
N LEU A 56 -11.22 -30.63 19.39
CA LEU A 56 -11.22 -29.50 20.33
C LEU A 56 -12.66 -29.35 20.85
N GLU A 57 -13.02 -30.23 21.76
CA GLU A 57 -14.27 -30.15 22.52
C GLU A 57 -13.97 -29.37 23.81
N GLY A 58 -14.67 -28.24 23.99
CA GLY A 58 -14.66 -27.47 25.24
C GLY A 58 -13.98 -26.12 25.17
N MET A 59 -14.61 -25.16 24.47
CA MET A 59 -14.65 -23.74 24.84
C MET A 59 -15.81 -23.09 24.06
N GLU A 60 -16.97 -23.08 24.69
CA GLU A 60 -18.17 -22.39 24.23
C GLU A 60 -18.03 -20.90 24.59
N GLU A 61 -17.61 -20.07 23.64
CA GLU A 61 -17.80 -18.62 23.68
C GLU A 61 -17.74 -18.03 22.25
N ASP A 62 -18.90 -17.55 21.78
CA ASP A 62 -19.16 -16.72 20.59
C ASP A 62 -18.60 -17.15 19.22
N LEU A 63 -19.24 -18.16 18.61
CA LEU A 63 -19.15 -18.44 17.17
C LEU A 63 -19.74 -17.27 16.34
N PRO A 64 -18.95 -16.57 15.49
CA PRO A 64 -19.53 -15.72 14.47
C PRO A 64 -20.00 -16.60 13.31
N THR A 65 -21.31 -16.60 13.12
CA THR A 65 -22.10 -17.28 12.09
C THR A 65 -21.47 -17.23 10.68
N THR A 66 -21.67 -18.32 9.94
CA THR A 66 -21.36 -18.56 8.51
C THR A 66 -21.47 -17.34 7.58
N GLN A 67 -22.33 -16.37 7.92
CA GLN A 67 -22.48 -15.06 7.28
C GLN A 67 -21.19 -14.22 7.31
N LYS A 68 -20.50 -14.08 8.45
CA LYS A 68 -19.24 -13.32 8.51
C LYS A 68 -18.15 -13.97 7.67
N THR A 69 -18.09 -15.31 7.66
CA THR A 69 -17.16 -16.07 6.79
C THR A 69 -17.48 -15.86 5.32
N GLN A 70 -18.76 -15.83 4.92
CA GLN A 70 -19.16 -15.51 3.55
C GLN A 70 -18.84 -14.07 3.15
N GLU A 71 -19.08 -13.09 4.02
CA GLU A 71 -18.73 -11.68 3.77
C GLU A 71 -17.23 -11.48 3.63
N THR A 72 -16.44 -12.09 4.51
CA THR A 72 -14.97 -12.05 4.44
C THR A 72 -14.48 -12.68 3.13
N ASN A 73 -15.03 -13.83 2.75
CA ASN A 73 -14.70 -14.49 1.48
C ASN A 73 -15.16 -13.69 0.25
N HIS A 74 -16.29 -12.98 0.33
CA HIS A 74 -16.77 -12.10 -0.74
C HIS A 74 -15.87 -10.86 -0.89
N MET A 75 -15.47 -10.21 0.21
CA MET A 75 -14.51 -9.11 0.21
C MET A 75 -13.15 -9.56 -0.32
N LEU A 76 -12.68 -10.74 0.09
CA LEU A 76 -11.44 -11.35 -0.40
C LEU A 76 -11.51 -11.74 -1.88
N LYS A 77 -12.68 -12.14 -2.39
CA LYS A 77 -12.89 -12.44 -3.82
C LYS A 77 -12.74 -11.18 -4.68
N GLN A 78 -13.04 -10.00 -4.13
CA GLN A 78 -12.81 -8.71 -4.80
C GLN A 78 -11.35 -8.23 -4.68
N MET A 79 -10.58 -8.76 -3.73
CA MET A 79 -9.18 -8.39 -3.49
C MET A 79 -8.20 -9.41 -4.08
N GLN A 80 -8.35 -9.71 -5.37
CA GLN A 80 -7.35 -10.50 -6.08
C GLN A 80 -6.00 -9.77 -6.05
N LEU A 81 -5.03 -10.43 -5.44
CA LEU A 81 -3.65 -10.01 -5.48
C LEU A 81 -3.04 -10.47 -6.82
N GLU A 82 -3.29 -9.73 -7.89
CA GLU A 82 -2.47 -9.80 -9.11
C GLU A 82 -1.14 -9.04 -8.86
N LEU A 83 -0.17 -9.72 -8.23
CA LEU A 83 1.21 -9.21 -8.15
C LEU A 83 1.94 -9.41 -9.47
N ASP A 84 1.51 -8.71 -10.52
CA ASP A 84 2.32 -8.56 -11.72
C ASP A 84 3.42 -7.52 -11.48
N PHE A 85 4.66 -8.04 -11.46
CA PHE A 85 5.83 -7.39 -10.88
C PHE A 85 6.72 -6.79 -11.98
N GLN A 86 6.32 -5.66 -12.55
CA GLN A 86 7.25 -4.78 -13.28
C GLN A 86 6.91 -3.28 -13.03
N SER A 87 7.94 -2.49 -12.75
CA SER A 87 7.95 -1.02 -12.55
C SER A 87 7.57 -0.48 -11.15
N SER A 88 7.89 0.81 -10.89
CA SER A 88 7.54 1.62 -9.69
C SER A 88 6.06 1.60 -9.33
N SER A 89 5.21 1.12 -10.23
CA SER A 89 3.82 0.73 -9.96
C SER A 89 3.69 -0.33 -8.85
N TYR A 90 4.66 -1.25 -8.73
CA TYR A 90 4.63 -2.34 -7.73
C TYR A 90 4.63 -1.85 -6.28
N THR A 91 5.45 -0.86 -5.95
CA THR A 91 5.58 -0.33 -4.57
C THR A 91 4.23 0.23 -4.10
N LYS A 92 3.58 0.98 -4.98
CA LYS A 92 2.25 1.58 -4.76
C LYS A 92 1.16 0.52 -4.68
N LYS A 93 1.17 -0.47 -5.59
CA LYS A 93 0.22 -1.59 -5.58
C LYS A 93 0.33 -2.43 -4.31
N LEU A 94 1.55 -2.81 -3.90
CA LEU A 94 1.76 -3.59 -2.68
C LEU A 94 1.29 -2.83 -1.44
N SER A 95 1.63 -1.54 -1.34
CA SER A 95 1.21 -0.74 -0.20
C SER A 95 -0.31 -0.60 -0.10
N ARG A 96 -0.97 -0.19 -1.19
CA ARG A 96 -2.44 -0.06 -1.21
C ARG A 96 -3.14 -1.38 -0.88
N TRP A 97 -2.63 -2.47 -1.43
CA TRP A 97 -3.13 -3.80 -1.09
C TRP A 97 -2.95 -4.12 0.40
N MET A 98 -1.76 -3.86 0.95
CA MET A 98 -1.46 -4.08 2.37
C MET A 98 -2.37 -3.26 3.29
N THR A 99 -2.58 -1.98 2.98
CA THR A 99 -3.49 -1.09 3.72
C THR A 99 -4.93 -1.59 3.65
N SER A 100 -5.39 -2.01 2.47
CA SER A 100 -6.74 -2.55 2.31
C SER A 100 -6.95 -3.81 3.16
N ILE A 101 -5.99 -4.75 3.17
CA ILE A 101 -6.07 -5.93 4.03
C ILE A 101 -6.00 -5.54 5.52
N ASN A 102 -5.15 -4.59 5.91
CA ASN A 102 -5.08 -4.11 7.30
C ASN A 102 -6.44 -3.57 7.77
N ASN A 103 -7.13 -2.78 6.95
CA ASN A 103 -8.45 -2.26 7.28
C ASN A 103 -9.47 -3.40 7.49
N ILE A 104 -9.37 -4.48 6.72
CA ILE A 104 -10.20 -5.67 6.92
C ILE A 104 -9.81 -6.40 8.21
N ALA A 105 -8.52 -6.51 8.49
CA ALA A 105 -7.98 -7.15 9.69
C ALA A 105 -8.41 -6.45 10.99
N GLU A 106 -8.75 -5.16 10.93
CA GLU A 106 -9.24 -4.39 12.09
C GLU A 106 -10.64 -4.79 12.55
N TYR A 107 -11.48 -5.38 11.68
CA TYR A 107 -12.86 -5.72 12.04
C TYR A 107 -12.96 -6.70 13.21
N SER A 108 -12.08 -7.71 13.29
CA SER A 108 -12.07 -8.66 14.41
C SER A 108 -10.80 -9.51 14.47
N SER A 109 -10.54 -10.14 15.64
CA SER A 109 -9.49 -11.16 15.78
C SER A 109 -9.70 -12.35 14.85
N TYR A 110 -10.94 -12.80 14.71
CA TYR A 110 -11.31 -13.86 13.78
C TYR A 110 -10.93 -13.50 12.34
N THR A 111 -11.20 -12.27 11.91
CA THR A 111 -10.84 -11.79 10.58
C THR A 111 -9.32 -11.84 10.37
N ARG A 112 -8.51 -11.48 11.37
CA ARG A 112 -7.03 -11.59 11.27
C ARG A 112 -6.57 -13.01 11.02
N ILE A 113 -7.11 -13.99 11.74
CA ILE A 113 -6.77 -15.41 11.58
C ILE A 113 -7.18 -15.89 10.18
N GLN A 114 -8.40 -15.58 9.75
CA GLN A 114 -8.90 -15.96 8.42
C GLN A 114 -8.03 -15.36 7.31
N LEU A 115 -7.63 -14.10 7.42
CA LEU A 115 -6.76 -13.45 6.45
C LEU A 115 -5.39 -14.14 6.34
N GLY A 116 -4.78 -14.55 7.46
CA GLY A 116 -3.52 -15.31 7.46
C GLY A 116 -3.59 -16.62 6.66
N GLN A 117 -4.75 -17.29 6.70
CA GLN A 117 -4.99 -18.55 6.00
C GLN A 117 -5.40 -18.37 4.55
N GLN A 118 -6.21 -17.35 4.24
CA GLN A 118 -6.81 -17.18 2.91
C GLN A 118 -5.92 -16.43 1.92
N ILE A 119 -5.11 -15.46 2.39
CA ILE A 119 -4.26 -14.65 1.52
C ILE A 119 -3.24 -15.48 0.72
N PRO A 120 -2.54 -16.48 1.31
CA PRO A 120 -1.60 -17.30 0.55
C PRO A 120 -2.25 -18.04 -0.62
N LEU A 121 -3.54 -18.40 -0.51
CA LEU A 121 -4.32 -19.04 -1.57
C LEU A 121 -4.61 -18.11 -2.75
N ARG A 122 -4.29 -16.82 -2.62
CA ARG A 122 -4.43 -15.79 -3.65
C ARG A 122 -3.08 -15.32 -4.18
N PHE A 123 -1.98 -15.88 -3.68
CA PHE A 123 -0.67 -15.56 -4.24
C PHE A 123 -0.54 -16.07 -5.66
N THR A 124 0.04 -15.23 -6.50
CA THR A 124 0.35 -15.52 -7.90
C THR A 124 1.81 -15.13 -8.18
N GLY A 125 2.34 -15.59 -9.32
CA GLY A 125 3.65 -15.17 -9.81
C GLY A 125 4.80 -15.34 -8.81
N ARG A 126 5.51 -14.26 -8.52
CA ARG A 126 6.68 -14.26 -7.63
C ARG A 126 6.33 -14.55 -6.17
N ALA A 127 5.20 -14.06 -5.68
CA ALA A 127 4.77 -14.28 -4.31
C ALA A 127 4.44 -15.76 -4.05
N LEU A 128 3.78 -16.41 -5.00
CA LEU A 128 3.50 -17.84 -4.91
C LEU A 128 4.79 -18.66 -4.91
N ARG A 129 5.75 -18.33 -5.78
CA ARG A 129 7.06 -19.01 -5.81
C ARG A 129 7.83 -18.83 -4.51
N TRP A 130 7.85 -17.62 -3.96
CA TRP A 130 8.45 -17.35 -2.65
C TRP A 130 7.79 -18.20 -1.56
N PHE A 131 6.46 -18.16 -1.46
CA PHE A 131 5.72 -18.89 -0.44
C PHE A 131 5.96 -20.40 -0.54
N ASN A 132 5.94 -20.96 -1.75
CA ASN A 132 6.20 -22.39 -1.97
C ASN A 132 7.65 -22.81 -1.70
N ALA A 133 8.61 -21.87 -1.72
CA ALA A 133 10.00 -22.13 -1.37
C ALA A 133 10.26 -22.13 0.15
N LEU A 134 9.28 -21.69 0.95
CA LEU A 134 9.37 -21.74 2.41
C LEU A 134 9.14 -23.17 2.92
N ASP A 135 9.82 -23.52 4.01
CA ASP A 135 9.59 -24.79 4.68
C ASP A 135 8.15 -24.88 5.25
N LYS A 136 7.66 -26.12 5.41
CA LYS A 136 6.26 -26.36 5.81
C LYS A 136 5.95 -25.79 7.20
N ASP A 137 6.89 -25.88 8.13
CA ASP A 137 6.70 -25.40 9.50
C ASP A 137 6.66 -23.89 9.57
N TYR A 138 7.56 -23.22 8.86
CA TYR A 138 7.57 -21.77 8.75
C TYR A 138 6.32 -21.24 8.05
N ARG A 139 5.84 -21.91 6.99
CA ARG A 139 4.55 -21.57 6.37
C ARG A 139 3.42 -21.60 7.40
N ARG A 140 3.33 -22.67 8.21
CA ARG A 140 2.30 -22.79 9.25
C ARG A 140 2.37 -21.62 10.24
N ILE A 141 3.57 -21.23 10.68
CA ILE A 141 3.79 -20.11 11.61
C ILE A 141 3.33 -18.80 10.98
N ILE A 142 3.79 -18.47 9.77
CA ILE A 142 3.47 -17.17 9.16
C ILE A 142 2.02 -17.08 8.69
N THR A 143 1.28 -18.19 8.59
CA THR A 143 -0.14 -18.19 8.22
C THR A 143 -1.09 -18.28 9.42
N GLU A 144 -0.57 -18.25 10.65
CA GLU A 144 -1.38 -18.29 11.87
C GLU A 144 -2.37 -17.11 11.92
N ASP A 145 -1.89 -15.91 11.56
CA ASP A 145 -2.72 -14.73 11.42
C ASP A 145 -2.15 -13.75 10.38
N TRP A 146 -2.93 -12.70 10.10
CA TRP A 146 -2.51 -11.64 9.18
C TRP A 146 -1.26 -10.88 9.65
N PRO A 147 -1.14 -10.41 10.90
CA PRO A 147 0.10 -9.79 11.39
C PRO A 147 1.38 -10.58 11.11
N ALA A 148 1.40 -11.90 11.37
CA ALA A 148 2.54 -12.76 11.11
C ALA A 148 2.84 -12.86 9.60
N LEU A 149 1.81 -13.08 8.77
CA LEU A 149 1.96 -13.17 7.33
C LEU A 149 2.49 -11.87 6.73
N ARG A 150 1.92 -10.75 7.17
CA ARG A 150 2.32 -9.40 6.79
C ARG A 150 3.78 -9.17 7.11
N GLN A 151 4.22 -9.51 8.32
CA GLN A 151 5.61 -9.35 8.73
C GLN A 151 6.56 -10.13 7.81
N ALA A 152 6.22 -11.38 7.49
CA ALA A 152 7.01 -12.20 6.57
C ALA A 152 7.07 -11.59 5.14
N ILE A 153 5.93 -11.10 4.63
CA ILE A 153 5.87 -10.39 3.33
C ILE A 153 6.75 -9.14 3.36
N THR A 154 6.65 -8.32 4.40
CA THR A 154 7.46 -7.11 4.55
C THR A 154 8.95 -7.43 4.60
N ILE A 155 9.36 -8.42 5.40
CA ILE A 155 10.78 -8.82 5.49
C ILE A 155 11.31 -9.26 4.13
N HIS A 156 10.55 -10.07 3.39
CA HIS A 156 11.01 -10.63 2.12
C HIS A 156 10.97 -9.62 0.97
N PHE A 157 9.87 -8.89 0.82
CA PHE A 157 9.63 -8.03 -0.34
C PHE A 157 10.01 -6.56 -0.12
N MET A 158 10.05 -6.09 1.14
CA MET A 158 10.35 -4.70 1.50
C MET A 158 11.70 -4.60 2.20
N ASN A 159 12.76 -5.11 1.54
CA ASN A 159 14.12 -5.01 2.06
C ASN A 159 14.61 -3.54 2.17
N ARG A 160 15.74 -3.33 2.84
CA ARG A 160 16.29 -1.97 3.08
C ARG A 160 16.43 -1.12 1.81
N THR A 161 16.83 -1.74 0.69
CA THR A 161 16.98 -1.04 -0.59
C THR A 161 15.62 -0.60 -1.14
N PHE A 162 14.60 -1.44 -1.02
CA PHE A 162 13.22 -1.09 -1.34
C PHE A 162 12.73 0.07 -0.48
N LEU A 163 12.90 0.00 0.84
CA LEU A 163 12.44 1.03 1.77
C LEU A 163 13.09 2.39 1.45
N ASN A 164 14.41 2.41 1.22
CA ASN A 164 15.13 3.63 0.86
C ASN A 164 14.64 4.21 -0.48
N ARG A 165 14.39 3.36 -1.49
CA ARG A 165 13.89 3.80 -2.79
C ARG A 165 12.49 4.40 -2.66
N SER A 166 11.57 3.71 -1.99
CA SER A 166 10.21 4.16 -1.77
C SER A 166 10.17 5.46 -0.95
N LYS A 167 11.01 5.59 0.09
CA LYS A 167 11.16 6.84 0.83
C LYS A 167 11.61 7.98 -0.08
N ASN A 168 12.65 7.76 -0.89
CA ASN A 168 13.16 8.77 -1.81
C ASN A 168 12.13 9.14 -2.90
N GLU A 169 11.33 8.19 -3.36
CA GLU A 169 10.24 8.43 -4.32
C GLU A 169 9.14 9.30 -3.68
N ALA A 170 8.69 8.93 -2.48
CA ALA A 170 7.68 9.69 -1.73
C ALA A 170 8.10 11.15 -1.50
N MET A 171 9.36 11.36 -1.11
CA MET A 171 9.95 12.69 -0.89
C MET A 171 10.02 13.56 -2.15
N ARG A 172 10.02 12.95 -3.34
CA ARG A 172 10.07 13.65 -4.64
C ARG A 172 8.69 14.00 -5.18
N ILE A 173 7.61 13.47 -4.58
CA ILE A 173 6.26 13.78 -5.02
C ILE A 173 5.99 15.28 -4.81
N ARG A 174 5.51 15.93 -5.87
CA ARG A 174 5.15 17.34 -5.94
C ARG A 174 3.76 17.49 -6.53
N PHE A 175 3.09 18.57 -6.14
CA PHE A 175 1.79 18.93 -6.70
C PHE A 175 1.93 19.19 -8.20
N ARG A 176 1.05 18.58 -8.99
CA ARG A 176 1.02 18.60 -10.46
C ARG A 176 2.35 18.25 -11.09
N ASP A 177 2.90 17.11 -10.67
CA ASP A 177 4.08 16.54 -11.31
C ASP A 177 3.79 16.12 -12.76
N LYS A 178 4.85 15.77 -13.50
CA LYS A 178 4.76 15.47 -14.95
C LYS A 178 3.70 14.41 -15.28
N ASP A 179 3.47 13.45 -14.39
CA ASP A 179 2.55 12.34 -14.62
C ASP A 179 1.16 12.61 -14.01
N HIS A 180 0.97 13.74 -13.31
CA HIS A 180 -0.25 14.13 -12.61
C HIS A 180 -0.59 15.61 -12.83
N SER A 181 -0.45 16.13 -14.06
CA SER A 181 -0.57 17.57 -14.35
C SER A 181 -1.94 18.18 -14.01
N GLU A 182 -2.99 17.36 -14.04
CA GLU A 182 -4.38 17.78 -13.79
C GLU A 182 -4.87 17.44 -12.37
N GLU A 183 -3.99 16.96 -11.48
CA GLU A 183 -4.44 16.55 -10.13
C GLU A 183 -5.01 17.71 -9.32
N THR A 184 -6.03 17.40 -8.51
CA THR A 184 -6.60 18.33 -7.54
C THR A 184 -5.72 18.41 -6.28
N PRO A 185 -5.88 19.46 -5.45
CA PRO A 185 -5.20 19.55 -4.17
C PRO A 185 -5.44 18.33 -3.27
N GLU A 186 -6.68 17.85 -3.23
CA GLU A 186 -7.05 16.66 -2.44
C GLU A 186 -6.38 15.39 -3.00
N ASP A 187 -6.45 15.17 -4.31
CA ASP A 187 -5.80 14.04 -4.98
C ASP A 187 -4.30 13.99 -4.67
N TYR A 188 -3.63 15.14 -4.71
CA TYR A 188 -2.22 15.27 -4.38
C TYR A 188 -1.92 14.88 -2.93
N VAL A 189 -2.69 15.43 -1.99
CA VAL A 189 -2.51 15.19 -0.55
C VAL A 189 -2.68 13.70 -0.24
N ILE A 190 -3.71 13.06 -0.77
CA ILE A 190 -3.96 11.63 -0.63
C ILE A 190 -2.82 10.83 -1.25
N ARG A 191 -2.43 11.12 -2.50
CA ARG A 191 -1.36 10.43 -3.23
C ARG A 191 -0.02 10.50 -2.50
N LYS A 192 0.32 11.66 -1.94
CA LYS A 192 1.58 11.84 -1.22
C LYS A 192 1.54 11.18 0.16
N MET A 193 0.42 11.23 0.86
CA MET A 193 0.21 10.49 2.11
C MET A 193 0.37 8.99 1.90
N GLU A 194 -0.28 8.42 0.89
CA GLU A 194 -0.17 7.00 0.56
C GLU A 194 1.28 6.58 0.31
N ALA A 195 2.09 7.44 -0.30
CA ALA A 195 3.49 7.17 -0.60
C ALA A 195 4.42 7.29 0.64
N LEU A 196 4.15 8.25 1.52
CA LEU A 196 4.96 8.48 2.73
C LEU A 196 4.75 7.37 3.77
N THR A 197 3.53 6.86 3.87
CA THR A 197 3.13 5.84 4.86
C THR A 197 3.51 4.41 4.46
N ILE A 198 4.02 4.18 3.23
CA ILE A 198 4.49 2.85 2.77
C ILE A 198 5.65 2.33 3.64
N VAL A 199 6.51 3.23 4.11
CA VAL A 199 7.88 2.89 4.55
C VAL A 199 8.23 3.40 5.93
N SER A 200 7.43 4.28 6.52
CA SER A 200 7.75 4.93 7.78
C SER A 200 6.47 5.32 8.52
N ASP A 201 6.55 5.23 9.84
CA ASP A 201 5.55 5.80 10.73
C ASP A 201 5.76 7.31 10.79
N TRP A 202 4.73 8.06 10.42
CA TRP A 202 4.70 9.51 10.52
C TRP A 202 3.64 9.88 11.56
N THR A 203 3.96 10.82 12.43
CA THR A 203 2.89 11.54 13.14
C THR A 203 2.13 12.41 12.14
N ASP A 204 0.85 12.70 12.42
CA ASP A 204 0.02 13.57 11.59
C ASP A 204 0.74 14.89 11.29
N SER A 205 1.37 15.52 12.30
CA SER A 205 2.11 16.77 12.12
C SER A 205 3.32 16.62 11.19
N GLU A 206 4.13 15.57 11.33
CA GLU A 206 5.27 15.33 10.44
C GLU A 206 4.79 15.01 9.01
N LEU A 207 3.71 14.25 8.88
CA LEU A 207 3.09 13.89 7.61
C LEU A 207 2.57 15.13 6.88
N ILE A 208 1.78 15.96 7.57
CA ILE A 208 1.23 17.22 7.05
C ILE A 208 2.37 18.15 6.64
N PHE A 209 3.38 18.31 7.50
CA PHE A 209 4.54 19.13 7.19
C PHE A 209 5.26 18.66 5.91
N GLU A 210 5.52 17.35 5.80
CA GLU A 210 6.19 16.80 4.64
C GLU A 210 5.35 16.86 3.37
N ILE A 211 4.02 16.68 3.47
CA ILE A 211 3.11 16.88 2.34
C ILE A 211 3.22 18.32 1.83
N MET A 212 3.10 19.30 2.74
CA MET A 212 3.18 20.72 2.42
C MET A 212 4.54 21.16 1.87
N ASN A 213 5.65 20.48 2.22
CA ASN A 213 6.97 20.73 1.60
C ASN A 213 6.99 20.49 0.09
N GLY A 214 6.09 19.64 -0.43
CA GLY A 214 5.98 19.40 -1.87
C GLY A 214 4.85 20.17 -2.55
N ALA A 215 4.07 20.93 -1.79
CA ALA A 215 3.01 21.78 -2.29
C ALA A 215 3.57 23.11 -2.81
N PRO A 216 2.81 23.84 -3.66
CA PRO A 216 3.16 25.19 -4.05
C PRO A 216 3.26 26.11 -2.82
N LYS A 217 4.24 27.02 -2.81
CA LYS A 217 4.41 27.97 -1.71
C LYS A 217 3.17 28.83 -1.46
N SER A 218 2.36 29.09 -2.50
CA SER A 218 1.10 29.81 -2.37
C SER A 218 0.09 29.14 -1.44
N TRP A 219 0.17 27.81 -1.22
CA TRP A 219 -0.75 27.13 -0.31
C TRP A 219 -0.57 27.56 1.14
N THR A 220 0.64 28.01 1.53
CA THR A 220 0.94 28.46 2.90
C THR A 220 0.15 29.71 3.31
N THR A 221 -0.47 30.43 2.37
CA THR A 221 -1.36 31.56 2.71
C THR A 221 -2.74 31.11 3.16
N HIS A 222 -3.15 29.88 2.83
CA HIS A 222 -4.45 29.31 3.16
C HIS A 222 -4.35 28.22 4.22
N ILE A 223 -3.22 27.51 4.24
CA ILE A 223 -2.98 26.34 5.09
C ILE A 223 -1.86 26.66 6.08
N ASP A 224 -2.23 26.89 7.34
CA ASP A 224 -1.30 27.08 8.45
C ASP A 224 -1.06 25.75 9.17
N THR A 225 0.06 25.09 8.85
CA THR A 225 0.44 23.78 9.42
C THR A 225 0.75 23.83 10.91
N SER A 226 0.93 25.02 11.51
CA SER A 226 1.14 25.14 12.96
C SER A 226 -0.14 24.95 13.78
N ARG A 227 -1.30 25.12 13.14
CA ARG A 227 -2.62 25.02 13.78
C ARG A 227 -3.32 23.69 13.49
N ILE A 228 -2.95 23.06 12.38
CA ILE A 228 -3.53 21.80 11.92
C ILE A 228 -2.69 20.66 12.48
N VAL A 229 -3.25 19.94 13.44
CA VAL A 229 -2.53 18.86 14.15
C VAL A 229 -3.06 17.47 13.84
N THR A 230 -4.25 17.35 13.26
CA THR A 230 -4.84 16.07 12.86
C THR A 230 -4.98 15.97 11.36
N TRP A 231 -4.90 14.74 10.85
CA TRP A 231 -5.10 14.44 9.45
C TRP A 231 -6.49 14.86 8.93
N GLU A 232 -7.54 14.70 9.73
CA GLU A 232 -8.90 15.04 9.34
C GLU A 232 -9.08 16.55 9.16
N ASP A 233 -8.59 17.36 10.10
CA ASP A 233 -8.64 18.83 9.98
C ASP A 233 -7.82 19.32 8.78
N PHE A 234 -6.70 18.64 8.48
CA PHE A 234 -5.93 18.92 7.28
C PHE A 234 -6.73 18.67 5.99
N LEU A 235 -7.37 17.51 5.86
CA LEU A 235 -8.20 17.20 4.69
C LEU A 235 -9.38 18.16 4.56
N ASP A 236 -10.07 18.46 5.67
CA ASP A 236 -11.18 19.42 5.69
C ASP A 236 -10.72 20.82 5.20
N LYS A 237 -9.53 21.26 5.59
CA LYS A 237 -8.95 22.54 5.14
C LYS A 237 -8.56 22.52 3.67
N ILE A 238 -8.01 21.42 3.17
CA ILE A 238 -7.67 21.26 1.76
C ILE A 238 -8.94 21.32 0.91
N ALA A 239 -9.97 20.57 1.29
CA ALA A 239 -11.27 20.56 0.60
C ALA A 239 -11.94 21.94 0.65
N TRP A 240 -11.94 22.60 1.81
CA TRP A 240 -12.54 23.93 1.98
C TRP A 240 -11.88 25.00 1.09
N HIS A 241 -10.56 24.90 0.88
CA HIS A 241 -9.79 25.87 0.10
C HIS A 241 -9.45 25.39 -1.32
N GLU A 242 -10.07 24.33 -1.83
CA GLU A 242 -9.64 23.65 -3.05
C GLU A 242 -9.49 24.59 -4.26
N GLU A 243 -10.48 25.46 -4.51
CA GLU A 243 -10.45 26.45 -5.60
C GLU A 243 -9.32 27.48 -5.44
N ASP A 244 -9.06 27.93 -4.21
CA ASP A 244 -7.99 28.88 -3.91
C ASP A 244 -6.62 28.24 -4.09
N LEU A 245 -6.48 26.96 -3.70
CA LEU A 245 -5.25 26.18 -3.78
C LEU A 245 -4.87 25.82 -5.22
N LEU A 246 -5.86 25.56 -6.08
CA LEU A 246 -5.66 25.43 -7.53
C LEU A 246 -5.09 26.72 -8.15
N GLY A 247 -5.32 27.85 -7.48
CA GLY A 247 -4.97 29.17 -7.96
C GLY A 247 -5.89 29.60 -9.11
N LYS A 248 -6.12 30.90 -9.23
CA LYS A 248 -6.78 31.53 -10.39
C LYS A 248 -5.92 31.42 -11.68
N ILE A 249 -5.42 30.24 -12.02
CA ILE A 249 -4.69 29.96 -13.27
C ILE A 249 -5.62 30.11 -14.49
N LEU A 250 -6.94 29.98 -14.31
CA LEU A 250 -7.91 30.26 -15.38
C LEU A 250 -7.90 31.73 -15.85
N LEU A 251 -7.59 32.69 -14.97
CA LEU A 251 -7.63 34.11 -15.37
C LEU A 251 -6.36 34.57 -16.10
N ILE A 252 -5.19 34.01 -15.76
CA ILE A 252 -3.92 34.44 -16.35
C ILE A 252 -3.73 33.81 -17.73
N THR A 253 -4.06 32.54 -17.94
CA THR A 253 -3.94 31.91 -19.27
C THR A 253 -4.94 32.46 -20.28
N LEU A 254 -6.18 32.76 -19.86
CA LEU A 254 -7.18 33.44 -20.72
C LEU A 254 -6.75 34.87 -21.05
N THR A 255 -6.23 35.65 -20.09
CA THR A 255 -5.76 37.01 -20.40
C THR A 255 -4.53 37.02 -21.30
N TYR A 256 -3.58 36.10 -21.13
CA TYR A 256 -2.42 35.99 -22.03
C TYR A 256 -2.83 35.57 -23.46
N SER A 257 -3.80 34.66 -23.61
CA SER A 257 -4.31 34.23 -24.92
C SER A 257 -5.12 35.31 -25.64
N VAL A 258 -5.96 36.05 -24.90
CA VAL A 258 -6.76 37.16 -25.44
C VAL A 258 -5.89 38.36 -25.83
N ASN A 259 -4.84 38.68 -25.06
CA ASN A 259 -3.93 39.77 -25.40
C ASN A 259 -3.08 39.44 -26.63
N TYR A 260 -2.58 38.21 -26.75
CA TYR A 260 -1.80 37.77 -27.93
C TYR A 260 -2.62 37.82 -29.23
N THR A 261 -3.88 37.40 -29.18
CA THR A 261 -4.79 37.45 -30.35
C THR A 261 -5.15 38.88 -30.73
N ARG A 262 -5.34 39.77 -29.74
CA ARG A 262 -5.62 41.19 -29.98
C ARG A 262 -4.46 41.92 -30.66
N ASP A 263 -3.23 41.68 -30.22
CA ASP A 263 -2.03 42.31 -30.80
C ASP A 263 -1.75 41.80 -32.22
N ALA A 264 -2.01 40.52 -32.48
CA ALA A 264 -1.88 39.94 -33.82
C ALA A 264 -2.90 40.55 -34.82
N ILE A 265 -4.13 40.84 -34.37
CA ILE A 265 -5.16 41.49 -35.18
C ILE A 265 -4.78 42.95 -35.47
N TYR A 266 -4.33 43.71 -34.47
CA TYR A 266 -3.88 45.10 -34.68
C TYR A 266 -2.67 45.19 -35.63
N SER A 267 -1.73 44.24 -35.56
CA SER A 267 -0.60 44.20 -36.48
C SER A 267 -0.99 43.90 -37.93
N GLN A 268 -1.99 43.05 -38.17
CA GLN A 268 -2.51 42.72 -39.50
C GLN A 268 -3.24 43.93 -40.12
N GLU A 269 -4.04 44.63 -39.31
CA GLU A 269 -4.85 45.74 -39.78
C GLU A 269 -4.04 46.99 -40.09
N THR A 270 -2.96 47.24 -39.32
CA THR A 270 -2.01 48.31 -39.60
C THR A 270 -1.24 48.09 -40.90
N ARG A 271 -0.83 46.84 -41.19
CA ARG A 271 -0.16 46.48 -42.45
C ARG A 271 -1.08 46.62 -43.66
N ARG A 272 -2.37 46.28 -43.53
CA ARG A 272 -3.36 46.46 -44.59
C ARG A 272 -3.58 47.93 -44.94
N LYS A 273 -3.60 48.82 -43.94
CA LYS A 273 -3.77 50.28 -44.15
C LYS A 273 -2.55 50.97 -44.76
N GLN A 274 -1.36 50.35 -44.67
CA GLN A 274 -0.13 50.87 -45.28
C GLN A 274 0.09 50.35 -46.72
N ALA A 275 -0.70 49.38 -47.17
CA ALA A 275 -0.61 48.77 -48.50
C ALA A 275 -1.67 49.28 -49.50
N LEU A 276 -2.49 50.25 -49.09
CA LEU A 276 -3.47 50.99 -49.89
C LEU A 276 -3.01 52.44 -50.05
#